data_AF-A0A7X7BG38-F1
#
_entry.id   AF-A0A7X7BG38-F1
#
_cell.length_a   1.000
_cell.length_b   1.000
_cell.length_c   1.000
_cell.angle_alpha   90.00
_cell.angle_beta   90.00
_cell.angle_gamma   90.00
#
_symmetry.space_group_name_H-M   'P 1'
#
loop_
_entity.id
_entity.type
_entity.pdbx_description
1 polymer ?
#
loop_
_entity_poly.entity_id
_entity_poly.type
_entity_poly.pdbx_seq_one_letter_code
_entity_poly.pdbx_strand_id
1 'polypeptide(L)'
;MGFFINTDQASTASPKAPGVGEAMMRFIDAGAFNASRGIYAGAFDTEAMLYRTREQLSDMFDAPRLKNVTFSSGVTLALNVLLYGILKKG
;
A
#
# COMPACT_ATOMS: atom_id res chain seq x y z
N MET A 1 -5.79 -15.51 27.73
CA MET A 1 -5.76 -14.08 27.34
C MET A 1 -7.03 -13.44 27.88
N GLY A 2 -6.95 -12.39 28.69
CA GLY A 2 -8.13 -11.68 29.19
C GLY A 2 -8.89 -10.95 28.07
N PHE A 3 -10.14 -10.57 28.32
CA PHE A 3 -10.90 -9.72 27.41
C PHE A 3 -10.25 -8.33 27.36
N PHE A 4 -9.84 -7.89 26.16
CA PHE A 4 -9.18 -6.61 25.92
C PHE A 4 -10.04 -5.77 24.98
N ILE A 5 -10.42 -4.56 25.42
CA ILE A 5 -11.07 -3.56 24.57
C ILE A 5 -10.01 -2.56 24.15
N ASN A 6 -9.80 -2.40 22.85
CA ASN A 6 -8.89 -1.39 22.30
C ASN A 6 -9.67 -0.17 21.78
N THR A 7 -9.62 0.93 22.51
CA THR A 7 -10.22 2.22 22.11
C THR A 7 -9.22 3.18 21.42
N ASP A 8 -8.01 2.73 21.10
CA ASP A 8 -6.93 3.53 20.48
C ASP A 8 -6.75 3.23 18.97
N GLN A 9 -7.82 2.77 18.30
CA GLN A 9 -7.77 2.37 16.88
C GLN A 9 -7.44 3.53 15.92
N ALA A 10 -7.71 4.78 16.33
CA ALA A 10 -7.42 5.98 15.54
C ALA A 10 -5.91 6.26 15.43
N SER A 11 -5.12 5.84 16.44
CA SER A 11 -3.65 5.96 16.41
C SER A 11 -3.05 4.92 15.46
N THR A 12 -3.49 3.67 15.55
CA THR A 12 -3.23 2.63 14.55
C THR A 12 -4.18 1.45 14.74
N ALA A 13 -4.64 0.85 13.65
CA ALA A 13 -5.50 -0.34 13.72
C ALA A 13 -4.77 -1.50 14.43
N SER A 14 -5.32 -2.03 15.52
CA SER A 14 -4.76 -3.17 16.27
C SER A 14 -5.87 -3.99 16.97
N PRO A 15 -5.99 -5.30 16.69
CA PRO A 15 -5.19 -6.07 15.75
C PRO A 15 -5.40 -5.64 14.29
N LYS A 16 -4.46 -5.98 13.42
CA LYS A 16 -4.67 -5.85 11.97
C LYS A 16 -5.79 -6.80 11.53
N ALA A 17 -6.44 -6.48 10.41
CA ALA A 17 -7.51 -7.32 9.88
C ALA A 17 -7.04 -8.78 9.70
N PRO A 18 -7.92 -9.77 9.89
CA PRO A 18 -7.59 -11.18 9.68
C PRO A 18 -6.91 -11.41 8.33
N GLY A 19 -5.85 -12.22 8.32
CA GLY A 19 -5.09 -12.56 7.10
C GLY A 19 -4.00 -11.57 6.69
N VAL A 20 -3.98 -10.33 7.19
CA VAL A 20 -2.94 -9.34 6.82
C VAL A 20 -1.54 -9.82 7.22
N GLY A 21 -1.38 -10.31 8.46
CA GLY A 21 -0.09 -10.82 8.93
C GLY A 21 0.42 -12.00 8.12
N GLU A 22 -0.47 -12.94 7.79
CA GLU A 22 -0.13 -14.13 6.99
C GLU A 22 0.25 -13.77 5.55
N ALA A 23 -0.48 -12.83 4.93
CA ALA A 23 -0.17 -12.34 3.60
C ALA A 23 1.20 -11.66 3.54
N MET A 24 1.54 -10.85 4.56
CA MET A 24 2.85 -10.21 4.66
C MET A 24 3.98 -11.21 4.88
N MET A 25 3.78 -12.21 5.74
CA MET A 25 4.75 -13.29 5.95
C MET A 25 5.05 -14.02 4.63
N ARG A 26 4.01 -14.48 3.92
CA ARG A 26 4.18 -15.13 2.60
C ARG A 26 4.88 -14.25 1.58
N PHE A 27 4.58 -12.95 1.57
CA PHE A 27 5.25 -12.00 0.68
C PHE A 27 6.75 -11.87 1.00
N ILE A 28 7.11 -11.76 2.27
CA ILE A 28 8.51 -11.68 2.70
C ILE A 28 9.26 -12.97 2.36
N ASP A 29 8.67 -14.12 2.66
CA ASP A 29 9.33 -15.42 2.51
C ASP A 29 9.49 -15.84 1.04
N ALA A 30 8.56 -15.47 0.15
CA ALA A 30 8.49 -16.03 -1.20
C ALA A 30 8.14 -15.04 -2.32
N GLY A 31 7.82 -13.77 -2.02
CA GLY A 31 7.28 -12.80 -2.99
C GLY A 31 8.02 -11.47 -3.11
N ALA A 32 9.05 -11.24 -2.30
CA ALA A 32 9.76 -9.96 -2.19
C ALA A 32 10.76 -9.69 -3.34
N PHE A 33 10.27 -9.79 -4.58
CA PHE A 33 11.05 -9.52 -5.79
C PHE A 33 11.01 -8.03 -6.17
N ASN A 34 11.96 -7.61 -7.00
CA ASN A 34 12.06 -6.22 -7.45
C ASN A 34 11.15 -5.99 -8.68
N ALA A 35 9.95 -5.46 -8.43
CA ALA A 35 9.02 -5.07 -9.50
C ALA A 35 9.66 -4.02 -10.43
N SER A 36 9.34 -4.11 -11.72
CA SER A 36 9.80 -3.19 -12.78
C SER A 36 11.31 -3.23 -13.12
N ARG A 37 12.13 -4.05 -12.44
CA ARG A 37 13.57 -4.22 -12.73
C ARG A 37 14.03 -5.67 -12.89
N GLY A 38 13.13 -6.63 -12.68
CA GLY A 38 13.38 -8.05 -12.94
C GLY A 38 12.78 -8.49 -14.27
N ILE A 39 13.44 -9.45 -14.92
CA ILE A 39 12.99 -10.10 -16.17
C ILE A 39 12.59 -11.57 -15.95
N TYR A 40 12.39 -11.98 -14.70
CA TYR A 40 12.06 -13.35 -14.30
C TYR A 40 10.64 -13.43 -13.74
N ALA A 41 10.07 -14.64 -13.72
CA ALA A 41 8.66 -14.88 -13.37
C ALA A 41 8.23 -14.19 -12.07
N GLY A 42 8.97 -14.37 -10.98
CA GLY A 42 8.64 -13.75 -9.69
C GLY A 42 8.57 -12.21 -9.74
N ALA A 43 9.41 -11.55 -10.53
CA ALA A 43 9.35 -10.10 -10.68
C ALA A 43 8.07 -9.65 -11.42
N PHE A 44 7.66 -10.40 -12.45
CA PHE A 44 6.39 -10.14 -13.16
C PHE A 44 5.18 -10.39 -12.24
N ASP A 45 5.23 -11.43 -11.39
CA ASP A 45 4.17 -11.71 -10.43
C ASP A 45 4.01 -10.58 -9.40
N THR A 46 5.12 -10.06 -8.88
CA THR A 46 5.12 -8.90 -7.97
C THR A 46 4.60 -7.64 -8.68
N GLU A 47 4.99 -7.40 -9.94
CA GLU A 47 4.49 -6.27 -10.72
C GLU A 47 2.98 -6.38 -10.97
N ALA A 48 2.48 -7.57 -11.32
CA ALA A 48 1.05 -7.84 -11.46
C ALA A 48 0.28 -7.66 -10.13
N MET A 49 0.88 -8.02 -9.00
CA MET A 49 0.31 -7.76 -7.67
C MET A 49 0.15 -6.25 -7.41
N LEU A 50 1.18 -5.45 -7.72
CA LEU A 50 1.12 -3.98 -7.57
C LEU A 50 0.06 -3.35 -8.48
N TYR A 51 -0.04 -3.82 -9.73
CA TYR A 51 -1.03 -3.34 -10.68
C TYR A 51 -2.46 -3.63 -10.22
N ARG A 52 -2.75 -4.89 -9.85
CA ARG A 52 -4.08 -5.28 -9.34
C ARG A 52 -4.46 -4.55 -8.05
N THR A 53 -3.51 -4.35 -7.15
CA THR A 53 -3.75 -3.55 -5.93
C THR A 53 -4.15 -2.12 -6.29
N ARG A 54 -3.55 -1.55 -7.33
CA ARG A 54 -3.88 -0.21 -7.81
C ARG A 54 -5.26 -0.14 -8.45
N GLU A 55 -5.68 -1.18 -9.18
CA GLU A 55 -7.06 -1.30 -9.71
C GLU A 55 -8.07 -1.32 -8.57
N GLN A 56 -7.86 -2.18 -7.57
CA GLN A 56 -8.75 -2.26 -6.41
C GLN A 56 -8.87 -0.93 -5.65
N LEU A 57 -7.76 -0.20 -5.47
CA LEU A 57 -7.79 1.12 -4.85
C LEU A 57 -8.44 2.18 -5.74
N SER A 58 -8.26 2.09 -7.06
CA SER A 58 -8.92 2.99 -8.01
C SER A 58 -10.44 2.85 -7.91
N ASP A 59 -10.93 1.61 -7.85
CA ASP A 59 -12.36 1.31 -7.72
C ASP A 59 -12.90 1.71 -6.34
N MET A 60 -12.13 1.44 -5.27
CA MET A 60 -12.53 1.77 -3.90
C MET A 60 -12.71 3.28 -3.65
N PHE A 61 -11.94 4.12 -4.35
CA PHE A 61 -11.95 5.57 -4.18
C PHE A 61 -12.52 6.33 -5.39
N ASP A 62 -13.18 5.64 -6.32
CA ASP A 62 -13.73 6.23 -7.55
C ASP A 62 -12.71 7.10 -8.31
N ALA A 63 -11.45 6.66 -8.37
CA ALA A 63 -10.40 7.43 -9.01
C ALA A 63 -10.61 7.45 -10.55
N PRO A 64 -10.48 8.62 -11.21
CA PRO A 64 -10.85 8.77 -12.61
C PRO A 64 -9.96 7.95 -13.57
N ARG A 65 -8.74 7.62 -13.16
CA ARG A 65 -7.79 6.78 -13.90
C ARG A 65 -6.84 6.09 -12.92
N LEU A 66 -6.41 4.88 -13.25
CA LEU A 66 -5.37 4.14 -12.52
C LEU A 66 -4.11 4.95 -12.18
N LYS A 67 -3.63 5.78 -13.12
CA LYS A 67 -2.43 6.61 -12.92
C LYS A 67 -2.57 7.69 -11.85
N ASN A 68 -3.79 7.96 -11.39
CA ASN A 68 -4.07 8.92 -10.32
C ASN A 68 -3.92 8.31 -8.92
N VAL A 69 -3.77 6.98 -8.80
CA VAL A 69 -3.47 6.31 -7.51
C VAL A 69 -1.96 6.24 -7.36
N THR A 70 -1.38 6.55 -6.19
CA THR A 70 0.06 6.39 -5.94
C THR A 70 0.29 5.77 -4.57
N PHE A 71 1.30 4.91 -4.45
CA PHE A 71 1.67 4.32 -3.16
C PHE A 71 2.63 5.26 -2.42
N SER A 72 2.36 5.49 -1.14
CA SER A 72 3.18 6.29 -0.23
C SER A 72 3.29 5.55 1.10
N SER A 73 4.38 5.78 1.85
CA SER A 73 4.56 5.18 3.17
C SER A 73 3.59 5.71 4.24
N GLY A 74 2.83 6.77 3.93
CA GLY A 74 1.77 7.28 4.79
C GLY A 74 1.22 8.63 4.32
N VAL A 75 0.20 9.12 5.05
CA VAL A 75 -0.50 10.38 4.74
C VAL A 75 0.45 11.59 4.78
N THR A 76 1.30 11.69 5.80
CA THR A 76 2.26 12.79 5.94
C THR A 76 3.20 12.90 4.75
N LEU A 77 3.76 11.77 4.28
CA LEU A 77 4.65 11.78 3.12
C LEU A 77 3.88 12.11 1.83
N ALA A 78 2.66 11.55 1.66
CA ALA A 78 1.83 11.84 0.49
C ALA A 78 1.49 13.34 0.38
N LEU A 79 1.17 13.98 1.51
CA LEU A 79 0.93 15.42 1.57
C LEU A 79 2.17 16.23 1.20
N ASN A 80 3.35 15.85 1.71
CA ASN A 80 4.59 16.55 1.38
C ASN A 80 4.94 16.42 -0.11
N VAL A 81 4.75 15.24 -0.71
CA VAL A 81 4.95 15.03 -2.16
C VAL A 81 4.03 15.95 -2.96
N LEU A 82 2.76 16.08 -2.55
CA LEU A 82 1.83 16.99 -3.22
C LEU A 82 2.28 18.44 -3.09
N LEU A 83 2.51 18.92 -1.85
CA LEU A 83 2.86 20.31 -1.57
C LEU A 83 4.14 20.73 -2.30
N TYR A 84 5.21 19.95 -2.17
CA TYR A 84 6.49 20.28 -2.83
C TYR A 84 6.47 20.03 -4.34
N GLY A 85 5.53 19.22 -4.85
CA GLY A 85 5.36 18.98 -6.28
C GLY A 85 4.59 20.08 -7.01
N ILE A 86 3.65 20.75 -6.33
CA ILE A 86 2.75 21.73 -6.98
C ILE A 86 3.04 23.18 -6.59
N LEU A 87 3.52 23.44 -5.37
CA LEU A 87 3.74 24.80 -4.90
C LEU A 87 5.02 25.37 -5.48
N LYS A 88 4.95 26.63 -5.91
CA LYS A 88 6.12 27.42 -6.31
C LYS A 88 6.43 28.42 -5.20
N LYS A 89 7.70 28.82 -5.11
CA LYS A 89 8.08 29.97 -4.29
C LYS A 89 7.32 31.19 -4.82
N GLY A 90 6.75 31.98 -3.91
CA GLY A 90 6.22 33.31 -4.22
C GLY A 90 7.32 34.21 -4.77
#